data_AF-A0A8I2YX46-F1
#
_entry.id   AF-A0A8I2YX46-F1
#
_cell.length_a   1.000
_cell.length_b   1.000
_cell.length_c   1.000
_cell.angle_alpha   90.00
_cell.angle_beta   90.00
_cell.angle_gamma   90.00
#
_symmetry.space_group_name_H-M   'P 1'
#
loop_
_entity.id
_entity.type
_entity.pdbx_description
1 polymer ?
#
loop_
_entity_poly.entity_id
_entity_poly.type
_entity_poly.pdbx_seq_one_letter_code
_entity_poly.pdbx_strand_id
1 'polypeptide(L)'
;MVNWKNPHVMATEALDFNNVVHVFCGLYIWELMVSFYFEISLIQGKRKVGWPLVLPFFLCRYGMLFALVGLVVSLNVSTKVTRSSLSSLPPINSSALQVAGNTTIASASTSLMIRT
;
A
#
# COMPACT_ATOMS: atom_id res chain seq x y z
N MET A 1 3.99 19.17 -30.58
CA MET A 1 4.53 18.31 -29.51
C MET A 1 4.06 18.89 -28.19
N VAL A 2 3.52 18.07 -27.28
CA VAL A 2 3.04 18.52 -25.96
C VAL A 2 4.26 18.94 -25.11
N ASN A 3 4.17 20.09 -24.44
CA ASN A 3 5.23 20.57 -23.57
C ASN A 3 5.06 20.00 -22.16
N TRP A 4 5.69 18.87 -21.89
CA TRP A 4 5.64 18.13 -20.62
C TRP A 4 6.23 18.88 -19.42
N LYS A 5 6.91 20.01 -19.67
CA LYS A 5 7.47 20.87 -18.61
C LYS A 5 6.54 22.03 -18.24
N ASN A 6 5.36 22.12 -18.85
CA ASN A 6 4.37 23.14 -18.51
C ASN A 6 3.76 22.80 -17.14
N PRO A 7 3.82 23.72 -16.15
CA PRO A 7 3.30 23.48 -14.80
C PRO A 7 1.80 23.13 -14.77
N HIS A 8 1.01 23.60 -15.74
CA HIS A 8 -0.41 23.25 -15.84
C HIS A 8 -0.64 21.78 -16.22
N VAL A 9 0.20 21.24 -17.11
CA VAL A 9 0.12 19.84 -17.52
C VAL A 9 0.50 18.94 -16.35
N MET A 10 1.59 19.27 -15.65
CA MET A 10 2.04 18.52 -14.47
C MET A 10 1.02 18.51 -13.32
N ALA A 11 0.32 19.64 -13.10
CA ALA A 11 -0.72 19.71 -12.07
C ALA A 11 -1.95 18.84 -12.42
N THR A 12 -2.32 18.79 -13.70
CA THR A 12 -3.42 17.95 -14.19
C THR A 12 -3.05 16.47 -14.05
N GLU A 13 -1.84 16.10 -14.48
CA GLU A 13 -1.32 14.73 -14.35
C GLU A 13 -1.24 14.26 -12.89
N ALA A 14 -0.84 15.14 -11.96
CA ALA A 14 -0.79 14.82 -10.55
C ALA A 14 -2.19 14.54 -9.96
N LEU A 15 -3.22 15.27 -10.40
CA LEU A 15 -4.60 15.03 -10.01
C LEU A 15 -5.13 13.71 -10.59
N ASP A 16 -4.87 13.46 -11.88
CA ASP A 16 -5.25 12.22 -12.54
C ASP A 16 -4.61 11.00 -11.85
N PHE A 17 -3.31 11.10 -11.51
CA PHE A 17 -2.61 10.08 -10.75
C PHE A 17 -3.24 9.85 -9.37
N ASN A 18 -3.58 10.92 -8.64
CA ASN A 18 -4.21 10.81 -7.33
C ASN A 18 -5.57 10.08 -7.41
N ASN A 19 -6.38 10.38 -8.42
CA ASN A 19 -7.66 9.72 -8.64
C ASN A 19 -7.50 8.23 -8.93
N VAL A 20 -6.56 7.87 -9.81
CA VAL A 20 -6.26 6.46 -10.14
C VAL A 20 -5.80 5.68 -8.91
N VAL A 21 -4.95 6.28 -8.07
CA VAL A 21 -4.49 5.67 -6.81
C VAL A 21 -5.67 5.40 -5.86
N HIS A 22 -6.64 6.32 -5.76
CA HIS A 22 -7.83 6.11 -4.93
C HIS A 22 -8.72 4.97 -5.44
N VAL A 23 -8.85 4.84 -6.76
CA VAL A 23 -9.60 3.72 -7.38
C VAL A 23 -8.93 2.38 -7.04
N PHE A 24 -7.60 2.28 -7.18
CA PHE A 24 -6.88 1.06 -6.81
C PHE A 24 -6.96 0.75 -5.32
N CYS A 25 -6.90 1.77 -4.45
CA CYS A 25 -7.09 1.59 -3.01
C CYS A 25 -8.48 1.01 -2.70
N GLY A 26 -9.54 1.58 -3.29
CA GLY A 26 -10.91 1.07 -3.13
C GLY A 26 -11.08 -0.36 -3.65
N LEU A 27 -10.50 -0.67 -4.82
CA LEU A 27 -10.54 -2.01 -5.40
C LEU A 27 -9.82 -3.04 -4.51
N TYR A 28 -8.69 -2.66 -3.91
CA TYR A 28 -7.96 -3.54 -3.01
C TYR A 28 -8.71 -3.79 -1.69
N ILE A 29 -9.32 -2.75 -1.12
CA ILE A 29 -10.19 -2.88 0.06
C ILE A 29 -11.39 -3.78 -0.25
N TRP A 30 -12.00 -3.64 -1.43
CA TRP A 30 -13.07 -4.52 -1.88
C TRP A 30 -12.62 -5.99 -1.93
N GLU A 31 -11.47 -6.27 -2.53
CA GLU A 31 -10.92 -7.63 -2.62
C GLU A 31 -10.69 -8.26 -1.25
N LEU A 32 -10.27 -7.45 -0.27
CA LEU A 32 -10.11 -7.89 1.11
C LEU A 32 -11.43 -8.22 1.80
N MET A 33 -12.46 -7.39 1.60
CA MET A 33 -13.79 -7.65 2.14
C MET A 33 -14.36 -8.97 1.59
N VAL A 34 -14.22 -9.23 0.29
CA VAL A 34 -14.69 -10.48 -0.33
C VAL A 34 -13.93 -11.69 0.21
N SER A 35 -12.61 -11.58 0.36
CA SER A 35 -11.78 -12.67 0.86
C SER A 35 -11.76 -12.79 2.40
N PHE A 36 -12.40 -11.88 3.13
CA PHE A 36 -12.42 -11.86 4.59
C PHE A 36 -13.04 -13.14 5.18
N TYR A 37 -14.07 -13.68 4.51
CA TYR A 37 -14.71 -14.93 4.90
C TYR A 37 -13.73 -16.11 4.89
N PHE A 38 -12.86 -16.17 3.87
CA PHE A 38 -11.84 -17.21 3.75
C PHE A 38 -10.78 -17.08 4.84
N GLU A 39 -10.36 -15.87 5.18
CA GLU A 39 -9.35 -15.61 6.21
C GLU A 39 -9.85 -15.95 7.62
N ILE A 40 -11.09 -15.58 7.95
CA ILE A 40 -11.72 -15.99 9.20
C ILE A 40 -11.80 -17.52 9.28
N SER A 41 -12.14 -18.19 8.18
CA SER A 41 -12.15 -19.66 8.15
C SER A 41 -10.76 -20.28 8.35
N LEU A 42 -9.68 -19.58 7.97
CA LEU A 42 -8.30 -19.98 8.20
C LEU A 42 -7.91 -19.80 9.68
N ILE A 43 -8.25 -18.65 10.27
CA ILE A 43 -7.98 -18.32 11.68
C ILE A 43 -8.77 -19.25 12.62
N GLN A 44 -10.00 -19.61 12.25
CA GLN A 44 -10.82 -20.59 12.97
C GLN A 44 -10.28 -22.04 12.89
N GLY A 45 -9.15 -22.28 12.21
CA GLY A 45 -8.53 -23.60 12.15
C GLY A 45 -9.31 -24.64 11.35
N LYS A 46 -10.36 -24.23 10.62
CA LYS A 46 -11.19 -25.14 9.80
C LYS A 46 -10.44 -25.72 8.60
N ARG A 47 -9.29 -25.15 8.24
CA ARG A 47 -8.39 -25.64 7.19
C ARG A 47 -6.98 -25.80 7.75
N LYS A 48 -6.38 -26.99 7.59
CA LYS A 48 -5.00 -27.29 7.99
C LYS A 48 -4.03 -26.59 7.04
N VAL A 49 -3.68 -25.35 7.35
CA VAL A 49 -2.59 -24.65 6.65
C VAL A 49 -1.33 -24.92 7.45
N GLY A 50 -0.35 -25.57 6.81
CA GLY A 50 0.91 -25.92 7.46
C GLY A 50 1.62 -24.67 7.99
N TRP A 51 1.89 -24.67 9.30
CA TRP A 51 2.84 -23.74 9.91
C TRP A 51 4.19 -24.01 9.24
N PRO A 52 4.74 -23.10 8.40
CA PRO A 52 4.94 -21.67 8.63
C PRO A 52 4.28 -20.73 7.60
N LEU A 53 3.42 -21.22 6.70
CA LEU A 53 2.91 -20.44 5.56
C LEU A 53 1.89 -19.36 5.93
N VAL A 54 1.26 -19.48 7.10
CA VAL A 54 0.15 -18.63 7.55
C VAL A 54 0.61 -17.20 7.82
N LEU A 55 1.72 -17.01 8.54
CA LEU A 55 2.25 -15.68 8.90
C LEU A 55 2.71 -14.86 7.68
N PRO A 56 3.58 -15.35 6.78
CA PRO A 56 4.01 -14.58 5.61
C PRO A 56 2.86 -14.26 4.66
N PHE A 57 1.86 -15.14 4.55
CA PHE A 57 0.67 -14.89 3.74
C PHE A 57 -0.14 -13.68 4.25
N PHE A 58 -0.41 -13.63 5.56
CA PHE A 58 -1.12 -12.50 6.16
C PHE A 58 -0.28 -11.21 6.14
N LEU A 59 1.03 -11.29 6.42
CA LEU A 59 1.92 -10.11 6.38
C LEU A 59 1.99 -9.48 4.99
N CYS A 60 2.04 -10.28 3.93
CA CYS A 60 2.06 -9.77 2.56
C CYS A 60 0.78 -8.97 2.27
N ARG A 61 -0.37 -9.55 2.62
CA ARG A 61 -1.67 -8.96 2.28
C ARG A 61 -1.97 -7.67 3.06
N TYR A 62 -1.73 -7.68 4.37
CA TYR A 62 -1.93 -6.50 5.23
C TYR A 62 -0.82 -5.47 5.07
N GLY A 63 0.41 -5.89 4.72
CA GLY A 63 1.52 -5.00 4.37
C GLY A 63 1.23 -4.17 3.12
N MET A 64 0.66 -4.80 2.09
CA MET A 64 0.25 -4.09 0.87
C MET A 64 -0.88 -3.08 1.13
N LEU A 65 -1.82 -3.39 2.03
CA LEU A 65 -2.86 -2.45 2.47
C LEU A 65 -2.25 -1.21 3.09
N PHE A 66 -1.35 -1.42 4.06
CA PHE A 66 -0.70 -0.34 4.78
C PHE A 66 0.13 0.53 3.83
N ALA A 67 0.76 -0.08 2.83
CA ALA A 67 1.47 0.65 1.79
C ALA A 67 0.54 1.50 0.90
N LEU A 68 -0.60 0.94 0.44
CA LEU A 68 -1.59 1.67 -0.36
C LEU A 68 -2.21 2.85 0.41
N VAL A 69 -2.57 2.65 1.67
CA VAL A 69 -3.13 3.70 2.53
C VAL A 69 -2.07 4.78 2.83
N GLY A 70 -0.84 4.38 3.14
CA GLY A 70 0.26 5.32 3.36
C GLY A 70 0.57 6.17 2.12
N LEU A 71 0.49 5.58 0.93
CA LEU A 71 0.65 6.27 -0.34
C LEU A 71 -0.47 7.31 -0.57
N VAL A 72 -1.74 6.94 -0.36
CA VAL A 72 -2.88 7.88 -0.45
C VAL A 72 -2.73 9.05 0.52
N VAL A 73 -2.33 8.79 1.77
CA VAL A 73 -2.11 9.85 2.78
C VAL A 73 -0.95 10.77 2.37
N SER A 74 0.14 10.20 1.84
CA SER A 74 1.30 10.96 1.36
C SER A 74 0.96 11.90 0.20
N LEU A 75 0.08 11.47 -0.71
CA LEU A 75 -0.36 12.29 -1.85
C LEU A 75 -1.28 13.44 -1.41
N ASN A 76 -2.17 13.20 -0.44
CA ASN A 76 -3.04 14.23 0.10
C ASN A 76 -2.28 15.30 0.94
N VAL A 77 -1.31 14.89 1.76
CA VAL A 77 -0.56 15.80 2.64
C VAL A 77 0.42 16.70 1.88
N SER A 78 0.91 16.27 0.72
CA SER A 78 1.82 17.07 -0.12
C SER A 78 1.19 18.35 -0.70
N THR A 79 -0.13 18.53 -0.62
CA THR A 79 -0.80 19.77 -1.08
C THR A 79 -0.64 20.96 -0.12
N LYS A 80 -0.03 20.78 1.06
CA LYS A 80 0.27 21.87 2.02
C LYS A 80 1.67 22.46 1.90
N VAL A 81 2.30 22.43 0.72
CA VAL A 81 3.60 23.09 0.49
C VAL A 81 3.41 24.57 0.16
N THR A 82 2.92 25.33 1.13
CA THR A 82 3.30 26.75 1.32
C THR A 82 3.11 27.07 2.80
N ARG A 83 4.10 26.71 3.61
CA ARG A 83 4.77 27.67 4.47
C ARG A 83 6.03 27.05 5.05
N SER A 84 7.12 27.76 4.80
CA SER A 84 8.46 27.58 5.36
C SER A 84 8.42 27.26 6.86
N SER A 85 9.34 26.39 7.28
CA SER A 85 9.85 26.32 8.66
C SER A 85 8.98 25.62 9.73
N LEU A 86 8.40 24.46 9.44
CA LEU A 86 8.08 23.47 10.49
C LEU A 86 8.65 22.08 10.16
N SER A 87 9.96 22.08 10.02
CA SER A 87 10.86 20.94 10.04
C SER A 87 10.95 20.33 11.44
N SER A 88 9.92 19.63 11.90
CA SER A 88 10.00 18.80 13.13
C SER A 88 8.98 17.68 13.27
N LEU A 89 8.04 17.49 12.33
CA LEU A 89 7.43 16.16 12.21
C LEU A 89 8.32 15.34 11.27
N PRO A 90 9.02 14.31 11.77
CA PRO A 90 9.80 13.44 10.89
C PRO A 90 8.89 12.92 9.77
N PRO A 91 9.45 12.56 8.60
CA PRO A 91 8.68 11.97 7.50
C PRO A 91 8.30 10.52 7.84
N ILE A 92 7.57 10.33 8.95
CA ILE A 92 7.14 9.04 9.51
C ILE A 92 6.30 8.28 8.47
N ASN A 93 5.56 9.03 7.64
CA ASN A 93 4.76 8.46 6.56
C ASN A 93 5.62 7.85 5.44
N SER A 94 6.80 8.41 5.12
CA SER A 94 7.61 7.91 3.99
C SER A 94 8.53 6.76 4.36
N SER A 95 9.04 6.70 5.60
CA SER A 95 9.85 5.57 6.07
C SER A 95 8.99 4.34 6.38
N ALA A 96 7.82 4.54 7.02
CA ALA A 96 6.88 3.45 7.28
C ALA A 96 6.34 2.84 5.97
N LEU A 97 6.13 3.67 4.93
CA LEU A 97 5.73 3.21 3.60
C LEU A 97 6.82 2.33 2.94
N GLN A 98 8.09 2.74 3.03
CA GLN A 98 9.21 1.96 2.51
C GLN A 98 9.38 0.62 3.23
N VAL A 99 9.26 0.62 4.57
CA VAL A 99 9.32 -0.61 5.37
C VAL A 99 8.18 -1.55 4.99
N ALA A 100 6.95 -1.06 4.92
CA ALA A 100 5.79 -1.87 4.55
C ALA A 100 5.89 -2.45 3.14
N GLY A 101 6.36 -1.67 2.17
CA GLY A 101 6.62 -2.15 0.81
C GLY A 101 7.67 -3.27 0.79
N ASN A 102 8.83 -3.05 1.43
CA ASN A 102 9.91 -4.04 1.48
C ASN A 102 9.51 -5.31 2.24
N THR A 103 8.73 -5.20 3.31
CA THR A 103 8.19 -6.35 4.06
C THR A 103 7.19 -7.16 3.22
N THR A 104 6.38 -6.50 2.38
CA THR A 104 5.47 -7.17 1.45
C THR A 104 6.23 -7.98 0.40
N ILE A 105 7.30 -7.41 -0.17
CA ILE A 105 8.13 -8.10 -1.16
C ILE A 105 8.87 -9.29 -0.53
N ALA A 106 9.41 -9.11 0.67
CA ALA A 106 10.10 -10.17 1.40
C ALA A 106 9.15 -11.34 1.73
N SER A 107 7.93 -11.04 2.21
CA SER A 107 6.94 -12.06 2.54
C SER A 107 6.40 -12.79 1.30
N ALA A 108 6.21 -12.11 0.17
CA ALA A 108 5.90 -12.75 -1.10
C ALA A 108 7.01 -13.72 -1.53
N SER A 109 8.27 -13.30 -1.42
CA SER A 109 9.44 -14.13 -1.76
C SER A 109 9.53 -15.38 -0.88
N THR A 110 9.34 -15.23 0.44
CA THR A 110 9.32 -16.35 1.39
C THR A 110 8.18 -17.32 1.08
N SER A 111 7.00 -16.82 0.69
CA SER A 111 5.86 -17.67 0.33
C SER A 111 6.13 -18.52 -0.93
N LEU A 112 6.88 -17.97 -1.90
CA LEU A 112 7.28 -18.68 -3.11
C LEU A 112 8.35 -19.73 -2.79
N MET A 113 9.36 -19.36 -1.99
CA MET A 113 10.46 -20.24 -1.59
C MET A 113 9.97 -21.48 -0.82
N ILE A 114 8.94 -21.36 0.02
CA ILE A 114 8.37 -22.50 0.76
C ILE A 114 7.56 -23.43 -0.17
N ARG A 115 7.12 -22.94 -1.34
CA ARG A 115 6.36 -23.73 -2.31
C ARG A 115 7.22 -24.52 -3.30
N THR A 116 8.51 -24.19 -3.46
CA THR A 116 9.48 -24.88 -4.34
C THR A 116 10.31 -25.88 -3.55
#